data_AF-A0A927L316-F1
#
_entry.id   AF-A0A927L316-F1
#
_cell.length_a   1.000
_cell.length_b   1.000
_cell.length_c   1.000
_cell.angle_alpha   90.00
_cell.angle_beta   90.00
_cell.angle_gamma   90.00
#
_symmetry.space_group_name_H-M   'P 1'
#
loop_
_entity.id
_entity.type
_entity.pdbx_description
1 polymer ?
#
loop_
_entity_poly.entity_id
_entity_poly.type
_entity_poly.pdbx_seq_one_letter_code
_entity_poly.pdbx_strand_id
1 'polypeptide(L)'
;MSSEEERAQRSVERAFPDVARFLGQLPVYGPTELQNVHDDTGPAVVIVRVDFALSREELQTALAYGYAESNSRRPIGELSVEEVRAEVEGYLAFTGYAQMLPHVESERVRRPEGDQARNAAFDAALDRAYPTGGAS
;
A
#
# COMPACT_ATOMS: atom_id res chain seq x y z
N MET A 1 -6.93 -16.51 17.02
CA MET A 1 -5.83 -16.15 16.10
C MET A 1 -4.91 -17.36 16.01
N SER A 2 -4.47 -17.72 14.81
CA SER A 2 -3.55 -18.85 14.63
C SER A 2 -2.14 -18.48 15.13
N SER A 3 -1.32 -19.47 15.49
CA SER A 3 0.05 -19.24 16.01
C SER A 3 0.99 -18.59 14.98
N GLU A 4 0.61 -18.60 13.70
CA GLU A 4 1.32 -17.97 12.59
C GLU A 4 0.99 -16.49 12.48
N GLU A 5 -0.28 -16.11 12.65
CA GLU A 5 -0.75 -14.72 12.73
C GLU A 5 -0.10 -13.99 13.92
N GLU A 6 -0.03 -14.63 15.09
CA GLU A 6 0.63 -14.06 16.28
C GLU A 6 2.15 -13.90 16.12
N ARG A 7 2.78 -14.74 15.28
CA ARG A 7 4.22 -14.64 14.98
C ARG A 7 4.48 -13.52 13.98
N ALA A 8 3.65 -13.41 12.95
CA ALA A 8 3.68 -12.30 12.01
C ALA A 8 3.47 -10.96 12.74
N GLN A 9 2.50 -10.91 13.67
CA GLN A 9 2.19 -9.73 14.46
C GLN A 9 3.40 -9.25 15.26
N ARG A 10 4.02 -10.14 16.04
CA ARG A 10 5.21 -9.79 16.83
C ARG A 10 6.39 -9.37 15.96
N SER A 11 6.52 -9.92 14.75
CA SER A 11 7.56 -9.53 13.81
C SER A 11 7.35 -8.10 13.29
N VAL A 12 6.12 -7.75 12.93
CA VAL A 12 5.77 -6.39 12.46
C VAL A 12 5.87 -5.38 13.59
N GLU A 13 5.37 -5.69 14.78
CA GLU A 13 5.50 -4.83 15.99
C GLU A 13 6.96 -4.51 16.31
N ARG A 14 7.87 -5.47 16.13
CA ARG A 14 9.30 -5.29 16.40
C ARG A 14 10.02 -4.51 15.30
N ALA A 15 9.72 -4.78 14.04
CA ALA A 15 10.41 -4.18 12.91
C ALA A 15 9.87 -2.77 12.56
N PHE A 16 8.58 -2.55 12.80
CA PHE A 16 7.86 -1.33 12.42
C PHE A 16 6.95 -0.87 13.57
N PRO A 17 7.52 -0.44 14.71
CA PRO A 17 6.75 -0.13 15.91
C PRO A 17 5.74 1.00 15.70
N ASP A 18 6.03 1.95 14.82
CA ASP A 18 5.10 3.05 14.49
C ASP A 18 3.95 2.57 13.60
N VAL A 19 4.22 1.63 12.69
CA VAL A 19 3.20 1.00 11.83
C VAL A 19 2.27 0.11 12.65
N ALA A 20 2.82 -0.67 13.57
CA ALA A 20 2.01 -1.49 14.46
C ALA A 20 1.14 -0.66 15.42
N ARG A 21 1.66 0.48 15.90
CA ARG A 21 0.90 1.43 16.72
C ARG A 21 -0.24 2.08 15.93
N PHE A 22 0.01 2.42 14.67
CA PHE A 22 -0.97 3.03 13.78
C PHE A 22 -2.07 2.05 13.36
N LEU A 23 -1.74 0.78 13.10
CA LEU A 23 -2.71 -0.18 12.58
C LEU A 23 -3.59 -0.82 13.67
N GLY A 24 -3.20 -0.78 14.95
CA GLY A 24 -3.99 -1.26 16.10
C GLY A 24 -4.18 -2.80 16.17
N GLN A 25 -4.29 -3.45 15.02
CA GLN A 25 -4.12 -4.86 14.69
C GLN A 25 -3.42 -4.89 13.32
N LEU A 26 -2.71 -5.98 12.96
CA LEU A 26 -2.02 -6.09 11.67
C LEU A 26 -2.92 -5.62 10.51
N PRO A 27 -2.36 -4.99 9.45
CA PRO A 27 -3.14 -4.80 8.24
C PRO A 27 -3.56 -6.20 7.78
N VAL A 28 -4.86 -6.41 7.58
CA VAL A 28 -5.32 -7.59 6.86
C VAL A 28 -4.83 -7.36 5.43
N TYR A 29 -3.74 -8.03 5.07
CA TYR A 29 -3.33 -8.07 3.68
C TYR A 29 -4.45 -8.78 2.93
N GLY A 30 -5.18 -8.01 2.12
CA GLY A 30 -6.24 -8.57 1.30
C GLY A 30 -5.67 -9.54 0.25
N PRO A 31 -6.53 -10.30 -0.44
CA PRO A 31 -6.06 -11.17 -1.53
C PRO A 31 -5.26 -10.34 -2.53
N THR A 32 -4.06 -10.84 -2.87
CA THR A 32 -3.27 -10.29 -3.96
C THR A 32 -3.99 -10.64 -5.26
N GLU A 33 -4.56 -9.64 -5.90
CA GLU A 33 -5.21 -9.82 -7.19
C GLU A 33 -4.22 -9.51 -8.29
N LEU A 34 -4.14 -10.37 -9.30
CA LEU A 34 -3.38 -10.07 -10.49
C LEU A 34 -4.27 -9.29 -11.46
N GLN A 35 -3.79 -8.13 -11.90
CA GLN A 35 -4.36 -7.38 -13.00
C GLN A 35 -3.53 -7.59 -14.27
N ASN A 36 -4.20 -7.55 -15.42
CA ASN A 36 -3.62 -7.69 -16.76
C ASN A 36 -2.97 -9.04 -17.08
N VAL A 37 -3.32 -10.12 -16.35
CA VAL A 37 -2.80 -11.49 -16.62
C VAL A 37 -3.12 -11.99 -18.03
N HIS A 38 -4.18 -11.46 -18.63
CA HIS A 38 -4.69 -11.84 -19.94
C HIS A 38 -4.82 -10.64 -20.90
N ASP A 39 -4.23 -9.50 -20.54
CA ASP A 39 -4.32 -8.27 -21.33
C ASP A 39 -2.96 -8.01 -21.98
N ASP A 40 -2.91 -8.05 -23.32
CA ASP A 40 -1.69 -7.86 -24.12
C ASP A 40 -1.17 -6.40 -24.07
N THR A 41 -1.83 -5.52 -23.32
CA THR A 41 -1.57 -4.07 -23.29
C THR A 41 -0.57 -3.63 -22.21
N GLY A 42 -0.14 -4.51 -21.29
CA GLY A 42 0.84 -4.15 -20.27
C GLY A 42 1.38 -5.33 -19.45
N PRO A 43 2.43 -5.10 -18.63
CA PRO A 43 2.95 -6.15 -17.74
C PRO A 43 1.91 -6.53 -16.68
N ALA A 44 1.94 -7.79 -16.24
CA ALA A 44 1.14 -8.26 -15.11
C ALA A 44 1.49 -7.45 -13.84
N VAL A 45 0.49 -6.94 -13.16
CA VAL A 45 0.65 -6.17 -11.92
C VAL A 45 -0.04 -6.88 -10.75
N VAL A 46 0.57 -6.79 -9.57
CA VAL A 46 0.01 -7.33 -8.33
C VAL A 46 -0.65 -6.20 -7.57
N ILE A 47 -1.94 -6.33 -7.30
CA ILE A 47 -2.66 -5.44 -6.39
C ILE A 47 -2.40 -5.91 -4.97
N VAL A 48 -1.83 -5.03 -4.13
CA VAL A 48 -1.70 -5.24 -2.70
C VAL A 48 -2.75 -4.37 -1.99
N ARG A 49 -3.72 -5.00 -1.33
CA ARG A 49 -4.74 -4.31 -0.53
C ARG A 49 -4.32 -4.23 0.93
N VAL A 50 -4.52 -3.06 1.53
CA VAL A 50 -4.21 -2.78 2.94
C VAL A 50 -5.44 -2.18 3.59
N ASP A 51 -5.87 -2.79 4.68
CA ASP A 51 -6.94 -2.24 5.52
C ASP A 51 -6.37 -1.27 6.56
N PHE A 52 -7.03 -0.12 6.74
CA PHE A 52 -6.69 0.89 7.73
C PHE A 52 -7.74 0.91 8.85
N ALA A 53 -7.32 0.75 10.10
CA ALA A 53 -8.16 0.98 11.27
C ALA A 53 -7.99 2.44 11.74
N LEU A 54 -8.92 3.31 11.34
CA LEU A 54 -8.83 4.75 11.63
C LEU A 54 -9.85 5.19 12.68
N SER A 55 -9.38 6.02 13.62
CA SER A 55 -10.24 6.78 14.52
C SER A 55 -11.02 7.87 13.76
N ARG A 56 -12.01 8.46 14.44
CA ARG A 56 -12.79 9.57 13.87
C ARG A 56 -11.92 10.79 13.56
N GLU A 57 -10.93 11.08 14.40
CA GLU A 57 -10.01 12.21 14.22
C GLU A 57 -9.10 11.99 13.02
N GLU A 58 -8.61 10.77 12.83
CA GLU A 58 -7.80 10.39 11.66
C GLU A 58 -8.61 10.44 10.37
N LEU A 59 -9.86 9.97 10.38
CA LEU A 59 -10.77 10.09 9.23
C LEU A 59 -11.04 11.55 8.86
N GLN A 60 -11.26 12.42 9.86
CA GLN A 60 -11.47 13.85 9.61
C GLN A 60 -10.21 14.51 9.04
N THR A 61 -9.04 14.11 9.53
CA THR A 61 -7.75 14.60 9.04
C THR A 61 -7.54 14.17 7.58
N ALA A 62 -7.73 12.89 7.27
CA ALA A 62 -7.61 12.36 5.92
C ALA A 62 -8.57 13.06 4.94
N LEU A 63 -9.83 13.27 5.36
CA LEU A 63 -10.81 14.01 4.56
C LEU A 63 -10.39 15.47 4.30
N ALA A 64 -9.90 16.16 5.33
CA ALA A 64 -9.48 17.56 5.19
C ALA A 64 -8.33 17.73 4.20
N TYR A 65 -7.34 16.84 4.26
CA TYR A 65 -6.22 16.87 3.31
C TYR A 65 -6.62 16.39 1.91
N GLY A 66 -7.36 15.29 1.78
CA GLY A 66 -7.85 14.82 0.49
C GLY A 66 -8.64 15.90 -0.24
N TYR A 67 -9.61 16.49 0.46
CA TYR A 67 -10.41 17.59 -0.08
C TYR A 67 -9.55 18.80 -0.50
N ALA A 68 -8.53 19.18 0.29
CA ALA A 68 -7.63 20.27 -0.05
C ALA A 68 -6.79 19.99 -1.32
N GLU A 69 -6.38 18.73 -1.54
CA GLU A 69 -5.60 18.29 -2.70
C GLU A 69 -6.46 18.07 -3.95
N SER A 70 -7.74 17.71 -3.79
CA SER A 70 -8.68 17.35 -4.87
C SER A 70 -9.00 18.47 -5.87
N ASN A 71 -8.58 19.71 -5.59
CA ASN A 71 -9.01 20.93 -6.30
C ASN A 71 -10.55 21.10 -6.39
N SER A 72 -11.32 20.42 -5.53
CA SER A 72 -12.78 20.52 -5.50
C SER A 72 -13.20 21.93 -5.07
N ARG A 73 -14.07 22.56 -5.87
CA ARG A 73 -14.65 23.89 -5.54
C ARG A 73 -15.99 23.78 -4.80
N ARG A 74 -16.50 22.57 -4.60
CA ARG A 74 -17.81 22.33 -3.97
C ARG A 74 -17.67 22.30 -2.45
N PRO A 75 -18.51 22.99 -1.67
CA PRO A 75 -18.48 22.92 -0.21
C PRO A 75 -18.53 21.47 0.30
N ILE A 76 -17.77 21.19 1.37
CA ILE A 76 -17.66 19.84 1.93
C ILE A 76 -19.01 19.23 2.35
N GLY A 77 -19.96 20.06 2.79
CA GLY A 77 -21.31 19.63 3.16
C GLY A 77 -22.20 19.22 1.99
N GLU A 78 -21.77 19.48 0.76
CA GLU A 78 -22.48 19.11 -0.46
C GLU A 78 -21.92 17.83 -1.10
N LEU A 79 -20.84 17.27 -0.57
CA LEU A 79 -20.28 16.02 -1.07
C LEU A 79 -21.21 14.84 -0.71
N SER A 80 -21.37 13.94 -1.68
CA SER A 80 -22.01 12.64 -1.46
C SER A 80 -21.14 11.74 -0.57
N VAL A 81 -21.74 10.66 -0.08
CA VAL A 81 -21.01 9.67 0.73
C VAL A 81 -19.88 9.03 -0.07
N GLU A 82 -20.09 8.73 -1.37
CA GLU A 82 -19.03 8.19 -2.22
C GLU A 82 -17.87 9.18 -2.40
N GLU A 83 -18.18 10.46 -2.61
CA GLU A 83 -17.16 11.51 -2.77
C GLU A 83 -16.33 11.67 -1.49
N VAL A 84 -16.96 11.72 -0.31
CA VAL A 84 -16.24 11.79 0.97
C VAL A 84 -15.31 10.59 1.15
N ARG A 85 -15.74 9.38 0.76
CA ARG A 85 -14.88 8.19 0.82
C ARG A 85 -13.72 8.29 -0.16
N ALA A 86 -13.97 8.74 -1.39
CA ALA A 86 -12.93 8.91 -2.40
C ALA A 86 -11.85 9.92 -1.95
N GLU A 87 -12.23 10.99 -1.26
CA GLU A 87 -11.25 11.94 -0.70
C GLU A 87 -10.36 11.29 0.38
N VAL A 88 -10.98 10.56 1.32
CA VAL A 88 -10.26 9.87 2.40
C VAL A 88 -9.33 8.78 1.84
N GLU A 89 -9.88 7.87 1.04
CA GLU A 89 -9.15 6.73 0.47
C GLU A 89 -8.09 7.20 -0.52
N GLY A 90 -8.41 8.21 -1.34
CA GLY A 90 -7.48 8.83 -2.28
C GLY A 90 -6.30 9.48 -1.57
N TYR A 91 -6.53 10.20 -0.47
CA TYR A 91 -5.45 10.79 0.32
C TYR A 91 -4.54 9.74 0.96
N LEU A 92 -5.12 8.66 1.52
CA LEU A 92 -4.35 7.56 2.12
C LEU A 92 -3.48 6.86 1.05
N ALA A 93 -4.06 6.57 -0.11
CA ALA A 93 -3.34 5.97 -1.24
C ALA A 93 -2.23 6.90 -1.77
N PHE A 94 -2.53 8.19 -1.96
CA PHE A 94 -1.56 9.19 -2.40
C PHE A 94 -0.39 9.30 -1.42
N THR A 95 -0.66 9.39 -0.12
CA THR A 95 0.38 9.54 0.91
C THR A 95 1.31 8.33 0.92
N GLY A 96 0.77 7.12 0.86
CA GLY A 96 1.57 5.90 0.76
C GLY A 96 2.45 5.88 -0.49
N TYR A 97 1.89 6.23 -1.65
CA TYR A 97 2.62 6.28 -2.91
C TYR A 97 3.70 7.37 -2.94
N ALA A 98 3.36 8.59 -2.51
CA ALA A 98 4.25 9.75 -2.52
C ALA A 98 5.45 9.55 -1.59
N GLN A 99 5.29 8.84 -0.46
CA GLN A 99 6.40 8.48 0.41
C GLN A 99 7.31 7.41 -0.21
N MET A 100 6.75 6.47 -0.97
CA MET A 100 7.52 5.41 -1.63
C MET A 100 8.31 5.92 -2.85
N LEU A 101 7.75 6.87 -3.61
CA LEU A 101 8.29 7.30 -4.90
C LEU A 101 9.77 7.76 -4.87
N PRO A 102 10.22 8.61 -3.93
CA PRO A 102 11.63 9.01 -3.85
C PRO A 102 12.58 7.83 -3.63
N HIS A 103 12.14 6.80 -2.90
CA HIS A 103 12.93 5.61 -2.65
C HIS A 103 13.04 4.73 -3.90
N VAL A 104 11.94 4.59 -4.65
CA VAL A 104 11.93 3.87 -5.93
C VAL A 104 12.88 4.54 -6.93
N GLU A 105 12.83 5.86 -7.04
CA GLU A 105 13.70 6.61 -7.94
C GLU A 105 15.18 6.47 -7.55
N SER A 106 15.49 6.62 -6.25
CA SER A 106 16.84 6.44 -5.72
C SER A 106 17.40 5.04 -5.96
N GLU A 107 16.60 4.00 -5.67
CA GLU A 107 17.02 2.60 -5.87
C GLU A 107 17.09 2.24 -7.35
N ARG A 108 16.28 2.83 -8.24
CA ARG A 108 16.42 2.65 -9.69
C ARG A 108 17.78 3.11 -10.20
N VAL A 109 18.30 4.22 -9.67
CA VAL A 109 19.63 4.74 -10.02
C VAL A 109 20.74 3.86 -9.44
N ARG A 110 20.57 3.36 -8.20
CA ARG A 110 21.58 2.53 -7.51
C ARG A 110 21.62 1.08 -7.96
N ARG A 111 20.49 0.50 -8.41
CA ARG A 111 20.35 -0.93 -8.74
C ARG A 111 21.40 -1.45 -9.72
N PRO A 112 21.72 -0.75 -10.83
CA PRO A 112 22.76 -1.18 -11.78
C PRO A 112 24.17 -1.23 -11.19
N GLU A 113 24.46 -0.36 -10.21
CA GLU A 113 25.76 -0.25 -9.53
C GLU A 113 25.82 -1.02 -8.20
N GLY A 114 24.69 -1.59 -7.77
CA GLY A 114 24.54 -2.30 -6.51
C GLY A 114 24.96 -3.76 -6.55
N ASP A 115 24.88 -4.42 -5.39
CA ASP A 115 25.14 -5.84 -5.21
C ASP A 115 24.12 -6.69 -5.99
N GLN A 116 24.53 -7.19 -7.16
CA GLN A 116 23.69 -8.00 -8.06
C GLN A 116 23.14 -9.25 -7.37
N ALA A 117 23.90 -9.88 -6.47
CA ALA A 117 23.45 -11.06 -5.75
C ALA A 117 22.34 -10.72 -4.76
N ARG A 118 22.46 -9.58 -4.08
CA ARG A 118 21.40 -9.06 -3.21
C ARG A 118 20.13 -8.73 -3.98
N ASN A 119 20.25 -8.10 -5.15
CA ASN A 119 19.10 -7.76 -5.98
C ASN A 119 18.37 -9.02 -6.48
N ALA A 120 19.11 -10.04 -6.95
CA ALA A 120 18.54 -11.32 -7.33
C ALA A 120 17.83 -12.05 -6.17
N ALA A 121 18.36 -11.94 -4.94
CA ALA A 121 17.71 -12.49 -3.76
C ALA A 121 16.38 -11.78 -3.42
N PHE A 122 16.31 -10.45 -3.61
CA PHE A 122 15.07 -9.70 -3.43
C PHE A 122 14.03 -10.07 -4.49
N ASP A 123 14.43 -10.17 -5.76
CA ASP A 123 13.52 -10.54 -6.85
C ASP A 123 12.93 -11.95 -6.60
N ALA A 124 13.76 -12.93 -6.22
CA ALA A 124 13.28 -14.27 -5.89
C ALA A 124 12.34 -14.31 -4.67
N ALA A 125 12.52 -13.41 -3.69
CA ALA A 125 11.61 -13.31 -2.55
C ALA A 125 10.26 -12.71 -2.96
N LEU A 126 10.27 -11.70 -3.85
CA LEU A 126 9.06 -11.10 -4.40
C LEU A 126 8.29 -12.08 -5.27
N ASP A 127 8.94 -12.83 -6.15
CA ASP A 127 8.28 -13.84 -7.00
C ASP A 127 7.54 -14.90 -6.17
N ARG A 128 8.12 -15.30 -5.03
CA ARG A 128 7.49 -16.24 -4.10
C ARG A 128 6.29 -15.67 -3.36
N ALA A 129 6.33 -14.39 -2.99
CA ALA A 129 5.30 -13.75 -2.17
C ALA A 129 4.18 -13.14 -3.02
N TYR A 130 4.52 -12.67 -4.22
CA TYR A 130 3.67 -11.91 -5.14
C TYR A 130 3.84 -12.46 -6.57
N PRO A 131 3.45 -13.72 -6.82
CA PRO A 131 3.66 -14.35 -8.11
C PRO A 131 2.89 -13.62 -9.21
N THR A 132 3.59 -13.06 -10.20
CA THR A 132 3.03 -12.33 -11.34
C THR A 132 2.60 -13.24 -12.50
N GLY A 133 2.83 -14.55 -12.39
CA GLY A 133 2.45 -15.56 -13.38
C GLY A 133 1.78 -16.76 -12.71
N GLY A 134 0.69 -17.24 -13.31
CA GLY A 134 0.07 -18.49 -12.91
C GLY A 134 1.09 -19.63 -13.01
N ALA A 135 1.22 -20.40 -11.93
CA ALA A 135 1.87 -21.70 -11.99
C ALA A 135 1.24 -22.50 -13.15
N SER A 136 2.07 -22.87 -14.12
CA SER A 136 1.80 -24.06 -14.93
C SER A 136 2.13 -25.29 -14.11
#